data_AF-A0A7C2LG38-F1
#
_entry.id   AF-A0A7C2LG38-F1
#
_cell.length_a   1.000
_cell.length_b   1.000
_cell.length_c   1.000
_cell.angle_alpha   90.00
_cell.angle_beta   90.00
_cell.angle_gamma   90.00
#
_symmetry.space_group_name_H-M   'P 1'
#
loop_
_entity.id
_entity.type
_entity.pdbx_description
1 polymer ?
#
loop_
_entity_poly.entity_id
_entity_poly.type
_entity_poly.pdbx_seq_one_letter_code
_entity_poly.pdbx_strand_id
1 'polypeptide(L)'
;MKKKAAAKKKAAAKKRAKKKGPLQTVAVLTSGGDAPGMNCAVRAVVRTAVAYGLSPKTVRLGFAGLIRGDIHEASLASVGGIINQGGTVLGSARCEEFKTEKGRHKAMTHLKKQDVDALVVIGGDGSFRGAEALHREFDFPCVGVPATIDNDIAGTDYAIGFDTALNTALGAVD
;
A
#
# COMPACT_ATOMS: atom_id res chain seq x y z
N MET A 1 33.45 -8.35 23.49
CA MET A 1 32.77 -7.84 22.27
C MET A 1 31.22 -7.89 22.32
N LYS A 2 30.57 -8.83 23.03
CA LYS A 2 29.11 -8.98 23.07
C LYS A 2 28.31 -7.82 23.73
N LYS A 3 28.85 -7.13 24.74
CA LYS A 3 28.15 -6.02 25.45
C LYS A 3 27.98 -4.74 24.61
N LYS A 4 28.94 -4.38 23.76
CA LYS A 4 28.85 -3.20 22.86
C LYS A 4 27.79 -3.38 21.77
N ALA A 5 27.63 -4.60 21.23
CA ALA A 5 26.60 -4.92 20.23
C ALA A 5 25.17 -4.88 20.80
N ALA A 6 24.99 -5.37 22.03
CA ALA A 6 23.72 -5.30 22.75
C ALA A 6 23.33 -3.85 23.11
N ALA A 7 24.31 -3.02 23.49
CA ALA A 7 24.10 -1.59 23.72
C ALA A 7 23.76 -0.82 22.43
N LYS A 8 24.41 -1.15 21.30
CA LYS A 8 24.09 -0.60 19.97
C LYS A 8 22.67 -0.99 19.51
N LYS A 9 22.27 -2.26 19.72
CA LYS A 9 20.89 -2.74 19.43
C LYS A 9 19.85 -2.06 20.32
N LYS A 10 20.11 -1.93 21.62
CA LYS A 10 19.22 -1.20 22.55
C LYS A 10 19.16 0.29 22.23
N ALA A 11 20.27 0.92 21.82
CA ALA A 11 20.30 2.31 21.40
C ALA A 11 19.56 2.54 20.06
N ALA A 12 19.69 1.63 19.09
CA ALA A 12 18.91 1.67 17.85
C ALA A 12 17.41 1.43 18.08
N ALA A 13 17.05 0.52 18.99
CA ALA A 13 15.67 0.30 19.41
C ALA A 13 15.09 1.50 20.18
N LYS A 14 15.86 2.15 21.06
CA LYS A 14 15.47 3.39 21.76
C LYS A 14 15.39 4.62 20.83
N LYS A 15 16.24 4.70 19.79
CA LYS A 15 16.17 5.74 18.74
C LYS A 15 14.89 5.58 17.90
N ARG A 16 14.45 4.34 17.64
CA ARG A 16 13.24 4.04 16.85
C ARG A 16 11.92 4.19 17.62
N ALA A 17 11.89 3.88 18.91
CA ALA A 17 10.71 4.11 19.77
C ALA A 17 10.33 5.60 19.96
N LYS A 18 11.08 6.52 19.31
CA LYS A 18 10.93 7.98 19.42
C LYS A 18 10.74 8.70 18.08
N LYS A 19 10.43 7.99 16.97
CA LYS A 19 10.25 8.64 15.66
C LYS A 19 8.84 9.24 15.51
N LYS A 20 8.50 10.25 16.32
CA LYS A 20 7.53 11.31 15.95
C LYS A 20 8.26 12.37 15.11
N GLY A 21 9.01 11.92 14.10
CA GLY A 21 9.62 12.80 13.12
C GLY A 21 8.62 13.07 11.98
N PRO A 22 8.88 14.06 11.10
CA PRO A 22 8.07 14.25 9.91
C PRO A 22 8.08 12.98 9.05
N LEU A 23 6.95 12.67 8.41
CA LEU A 23 6.81 11.60 7.42
C LEU A 23 7.88 11.76 6.34
N GLN A 24 8.62 10.70 5.97
CA GLN A 24 9.66 10.76 4.93
C GLN A 24 9.41 9.77 3.79
N THR A 25 8.94 8.56 4.11
CA THR A 25 8.74 7.49 3.11
C THR A 25 7.32 6.97 3.14
N VAL A 26 6.68 6.92 1.96
CA VAL A 26 5.33 6.38 1.80
C VAL A 26 5.37 5.22 0.81
N ALA A 27 4.84 4.06 1.21
CA ALA A 27 4.64 2.96 0.28
C ALA A 27 3.20 2.95 -0.24
N VAL A 28 2.99 2.51 -1.47
CA VAL A 28 1.67 2.26 -2.06
C VAL A 28 1.56 0.82 -2.57
N LEU A 29 0.40 0.22 -2.37
CA LEU A 29 0.08 -1.10 -2.91
C LEU A 29 -1.35 -1.14 -3.45
N THR A 30 -1.58 -2.03 -4.41
CA THR A 30 -2.92 -2.42 -4.87
C THR A 30 -3.25 -3.82 -4.36
N SER A 31 -4.48 -4.02 -3.89
CA SER A 31 -4.94 -5.30 -3.33
C SER A 31 -6.42 -5.51 -3.64
N GLY A 32 -6.87 -6.76 -3.65
CA GLY A 32 -8.24 -7.14 -4.02
C GLY A 32 -8.37 -7.48 -5.51
N GLY A 33 -9.60 -7.48 -6.01
CA GLY A 33 -9.85 -7.59 -7.46
C GLY A 33 -9.39 -6.33 -8.18
N ASP A 34 -8.96 -6.48 -9.43
CA ASP A 34 -8.52 -5.36 -10.24
C ASP A 34 -9.72 -4.46 -10.59
N ALA A 35 -9.52 -3.15 -10.51
CA ALA A 35 -10.51 -2.16 -10.91
C ALA A 35 -9.88 -1.13 -11.88
N PRO A 36 -10.59 -0.72 -12.95
CA PRO A 36 -10.11 0.36 -13.80
C PRO A 36 -9.78 1.62 -12.99
N GLY A 37 -8.65 2.27 -13.31
CA GLY A 37 -8.21 3.46 -12.59
C GLY A 37 -7.29 3.23 -11.38
N MET A 38 -7.03 1.98 -10.98
CA MET A 38 -6.02 1.69 -9.94
C MET A 38 -4.63 2.25 -10.30
N ASN A 39 -4.22 2.16 -11.57
CA ASN A 39 -2.99 2.77 -12.06
C ASN A 39 -2.96 4.30 -11.91
N CYS A 40 -4.11 4.96 -12.11
CA CYS A 40 -4.26 6.40 -11.92
C CYS A 40 -4.03 6.76 -10.44
N ALA A 41 -4.58 5.97 -9.51
CA ALA A 41 -4.40 6.15 -8.08
C ALA A 41 -2.93 5.92 -7.65
N VAL A 42 -2.29 4.83 -8.10
CA VAL A 42 -0.86 4.58 -7.85
C VAL A 42 -0.01 5.75 -8.34
N ARG A 43 -0.26 6.22 -9.57
CA ARG A 43 0.43 7.38 -10.14
C ARG A 43 0.22 8.63 -9.31
N ALA A 44 -1.01 8.89 -8.86
CA ALA A 44 -1.32 10.06 -8.04
C ALA A 44 -0.58 10.04 -6.71
N VAL A 45 -0.52 8.89 -6.03
CA VAL A 45 0.21 8.72 -4.77
C VAL A 45 1.71 8.98 -4.96
N VAL A 46 2.32 8.34 -5.96
CA VAL A 46 3.77 8.48 -6.23
C VAL A 46 4.12 9.92 -6.58
N ARG A 47 3.39 10.56 -7.52
CA ARG A 47 3.69 11.93 -7.94
C ARG A 47 3.46 12.94 -6.82
N THR A 48 2.41 12.75 -6.01
CA THR A 48 2.12 13.59 -4.84
C THR A 48 3.23 13.46 -3.80
N ALA A 49 3.65 12.24 -3.47
CA ALA A 49 4.76 12.02 -2.54
C ALA A 49 6.04 12.75 -2.98
N VAL A 50 6.42 12.64 -4.25
CA VAL A 50 7.57 13.38 -4.81
C VAL A 50 7.39 14.89 -4.68
N ALA A 51 6.19 15.42 -4.99
CA ALA A 51 5.90 16.84 -4.90
C ALA A 51 6.02 17.40 -3.46
N TYR A 52 5.73 16.58 -2.44
CA TYR A 52 5.94 16.90 -1.03
C TYR A 52 7.35 16.60 -0.52
N GLY A 53 8.29 16.21 -1.39
CA GLY A 53 9.66 15.87 -1.01
C GLY A 53 9.80 14.56 -0.24
N LEU A 54 8.81 13.67 -0.35
CA LEU A 54 8.82 12.33 0.23
C LEU A 54 9.44 11.31 -0.74
N SER A 55 9.92 10.19 -0.20
CA SER A 55 10.41 9.05 -0.97
C SER A 55 9.28 8.02 -1.16
N PRO A 56 8.67 7.93 -2.35
CA PRO A 56 7.63 6.94 -2.60
C PRO A 56 8.22 5.56 -2.87
N LYS A 57 7.53 4.53 -2.40
CA LYS A 57 7.79 3.12 -2.73
C LYS A 57 6.53 2.45 -3.26
N THR A 58 6.69 1.44 -4.09
CA THR A 58 5.59 0.58 -4.56
C THR A 58 5.78 -0.84 -4.07
N VAL A 59 4.70 -1.50 -3.67
CA VAL A 59 4.70 -2.92 -3.31
C VAL A 59 3.99 -3.71 -4.39
N ARG A 60 4.67 -4.72 -4.95
CA ARG A 60 4.08 -5.60 -5.96
C ARG A 60 3.16 -6.64 -5.30
N LEU A 61 2.14 -7.11 -6.01
CA LEU A 61 1.28 -8.22 -5.58
C LEU A 61 0.65 -8.02 -4.18
N GLY A 62 0.26 -6.78 -3.89
CA GLY A 62 -0.42 -6.39 -2.65
C GLY A 62 0.26 -6.87 -1.36
N PHE A 63 -0.55 -7.36 -0.42
CA PHE A 63 -0.04 -7.86 0.86
C PHE A 63 0.87 -9.08 0.73
N ALA A 64 0.71 -9.88 -0.33
CA ALA A 64 1.57 -11.04 -0.56
C ALA A 64 3.01 -10.62 -0.90
N GLY A 65 3.19 -9.55 -1.69
CA GLY A 65 4.52 -8.99 -1.91
C GLY A 65 5.03 -8.25 -0.69
N LEU A 66 4.15 -7.61 0.10
CA LEU A 66 4.55 -6.98 1.36
C LEU A 66 5.18 -7.98 2.34
N ILE A 67 4.60 -9.17 2.49
CA ILE A 67 5.17 -10.26 3.30
C ILE A 67 6.51 -10.74 2.74
N ARG A 68 6.66 -10.77 1.41
CA ARG A 68 7.89 -11.19 0.74
C ARG A 68 8.98 -10.10 0.73
N GLY A 69 8.64 -8.87 1.08
CA GLY A 69 9.53 -7.72 0.99
C GLY A 69 9.73 -7.20 -0.44
N ASP A 70 8.76 -7.44 -1.33
CA ASP A 70 8.74 -7.02 -2.73
C ASP A 70 8.38 -5.53 -2.86
N ILE A 71 9.23 -4.69 -2.26
CA ILE A 71 9.07 -3.24 -2.11
C ILE A 71 10.16 -2.56 -2.93
N HIS A 72 9.76 -1.69 -3.85
CA HIS A 72 10.65 -1.00 -4.79
C HIS A 72 10.56 0.51 -4.64
N GLU A 73 11.68 1.19 -4.87
CA GLU A 73 11.68 2.66 -5.01
C GLU A 73 10.82 3.06 -6.21
N ALA A 74 10.08 4.16 -6.07
CA ALA A 74 9.28 4.73 -7.14
C ALA A 74 9.75 6.16 -7.47
N SER A 75 9.48 6.58 -8.69
CA SER A 75 9.82 7.92 -9.18
C SER A 75 8.78 8.41 -10.18
N LEU A 76 8.87 9.67 -10.60
CA LEU A 76 8.01 10.20 -11.65
C LEU A 76 8.08 9.36 -12.95
N ALA A 77 9.26 8.84 -13.27
CA ALA A 77 9.48 8.00 -14.44
C ALA A 77 8.86 6.61 -14.28
N SER A 78 8.91 6.01 -13.08
CA SER A 78 8.39 4.66 -12.84
C SER A 78 6.86 4.56 -12.96
N VAL A 79 6.16 5.70 -12.88
CA VAL A 79 4.70 5.81 -13.09
C VAL A 79 4.36 6.58 -14.37
N GLY A 80 5.31 6.70 -15.30
CA GLY A 80 5.09 7.23 -16.65
C GLY A 80 4.27 6.26 -17.50
N GLY A 81 3.30 6.77 -18.26
CA GLY A 81 2.55 5.97 -19.24
C GLY A 81 1.56 4.93 -18.68
N ILE A 82 1.38 4.84 -17.35
CA ILE A 82 0.47 3.85 -16.75
C ILE A 82 -0.99 4.30 -16.68
N ILE A 83 -1.28 5.58 -16.93
CA ILE A 83 -2.63 6.16 -16.76
C ILE A 83 -3.68 5.55 -17.71
N ASN A 84 -3.25 5.08 -18.89
CA ASN A 84 -4.12 4.47 -19.90
C ASN A 84 -4.10 2.94 -19.84
N GLN A 85 -3.45 2.34 -18.83
CA GLN A 85 -3.37 0.89 -18.69
C GLN A 85 -4.50 0.38 -17.78
N GLY A 86 -5.14 -0.72 -18.18
CA GLY A 86 -6.13 -1.41 -17.37
C GLY A 86 -5.52 -2.09 -16.14
N GLY A 87 -6.39 -2.46 -15.18
CA GLY A 87 -6.00 -3.14 -13.95
C GLY A 87 -4.97 -2.39 -13.12
N THR A 88 -3.97 -3.11 -12.61
CA THR A 88 -2.85 -2.55 -11.83
C THR A 88 -1.49 -3.07 -12.32
N VAL A 89 -0.56 -2.15 -12.61
CA VAL A 89 0.84 -2.48 -12.96
C VAL A 89 1.61 -3.09 -11.78
N LEU A 90 1.15 -2.87 -10.55
CA LEU A 90 1.74 -3.48 -9.36
C LEU A 90 1.33 -4.94 -9.22
N GLY A 91 0.23 -5.34 -9.85
CA GLY A 91 -0.43 -6.63 -9.64
C GLY A 91 -1.10 -6.71 -8.27
N SER A 92 -2.03 -7.66 -8.15
CA SER A 92 -2.71 -7.98 -6.90
C SER A 92 -2.61 -9.49 -6.63
N ALA A 93 -2.62 -9.88 -5.36
CA ALA A 93 -2.66 -11.28 -4.96
C ALA A 93 -3.40 -11.45 -3.64
N ARG A 94 -4.25 -12.47 -3.56
CA ARG A 94 -4.85 -12.92 -2.30
C ARG A 94 -3.75 -13.45 -1.39
N CYS A 95 -3.84 -13.17 -0.08
CA CYS A 95 -2.81 -13.54 0.87
C CYS A 95 -3.41 -14.04 2.19
N GLU A 96 -3.64 -15.34 2.29
CA GLU A 96 -4.15 -15.97 3.54
C GLU A 96 -3.15 -15.81 4.69
N GLU A 97 -1.85 -15.84 4.39
CA GLU A 97 -0.82 -15.64 5.41
C GLU A 97 -0.96 -14.28 6.11
N PHE A 98 -1.39 -13.23 5.39
CA PHE A 98 -1.59 -11.90 5.97
C PHE A 98 -2.75 -11.83 6.96
N LYS A 99 -3.69 -12.78 6.91
CA LYS A 99 -4.76 -12.89 7.92
C LYS A 99 -4.22 -13.39 9.27
N THR A 100 -3.02 -13.97 9.29
CA THR A 100 -2.36 -14.39 10.53
C THR A 100 -1.49 -13.28 11.10
N GLU A 101 -1.41 -13.21 12.43
CA GLU A 101 -0.51 -12.28 13.13
C GLU A 101 0.95 -12.47 12.70
N LYS A 102 1.39 -13.71 12.49
CA LYS A 102 2.74 -14.04 12.01
C LYS A 102 3.02 -13.41 10.63
N GLY A 103 2.06 -13.46 9.72
CA GLY A 103 2.19 -12.82 8.40
C GLY A 103 2.30 -11.31 8.51
N ARG A 104 1.47 -10.67 9.34
CA ARG A 104 1.53 -9.23 9.57
C ARG A 104 2.84 -8.78 10.22
N HIS A 105 3.38 -9.57 11.16
CA HIS A 105 4.71 -9.32 11.73
C HIS A 105 5.84 -9.39 10.68
N LYS A 106 5.76 -10.31 9.71
CA LYS A 106 6.71 -10.35 8.58
C LYS A 106 6.59 -9.09 7.73
N ALA A 107 5.37 -8.72 7.33
CA ALA A 107 5.12 -7.48 6.58
C ALA A 107 5.68 -6.25 7.29
N MET A 108 5.42 -6.10 8.60
CA MET A 108 5.97 -5.02 9.42
C MET A 108 7.49 -5.04 9.50
N THR A 109 8.10 -6.23 9.50
CA THR A 109 9.56 -6.36 9.46
C THR A 109 10.12 -5.81 8.15
N HIS A 110 9.45 -6.06 7.02
CA HIS A 110 9.87 -5.53 5.72
C HIS A 110 9.64 -4.02 5.58
N LEU A 111 8.50 -3.50 6.02
CA LEU A 111 8.25 -2.05 6.10
C LEU A 111 9.33 -1.34 6.92
N LYS A 112 9.65 -1.88 8.10
CA LYS A 112 10.73 -1.35 8.96
C LYS A 112 12.12 -1.51 8.35
N LYS A 113 12.39 -2.54 7.56
CA LYS A 113 13.69 -2.72 6.88
C LYS A 113 13.86 -1.73 5.73
N GLN A 114 12.77 -1.35 5.09
CA GLN A 114 12.74 -0.42 3.96
C GLN A 114 12.51 1.04 4.38
N ASP A 115 12.51 1.31 5.70
CA ASP A 115 12.25 2.61 6.31
C ASP A 115 10.98 3.29 5.77
N VAL A 116 9.91 2.50 5.59
CA VAL A 116 8.58 3.00 5.23
C VAL A 116 7.89 3.51 6.49
N ASP A 117 7.41 4.76 6.43
CA ASP A 117 6.75 5.43 7.56
C ASP A 117 5.21 5.34 7.48
N ALA A 118 4.63 5.21 6.27
CA ALA A 118 3.19 5.03 6.07
C ALA A 118 2.88 4.17 4.83
N LEU A 119 1.69 3.56 4.81
CA LEU A 119 1.21 2.73 3.70
C LEU A 119 -0.11 3.25 3.13
N VAL A 120 -0.17 3.44 1.81
CA VAL A 120 -1.40 3.69 1.06
C VAL A 120 -1.88 2.38 0.44
N VAL A 121 -3.10 1.97 0.77
CA VAL A 121 -3.73 0.74 0.29
C VAL A 121 -4.85 1.09 -0.66
N ILE A 122 -4.68 0.78 -1.94
CA ILE A 122 -5.70 0.96 -2.98
C ILE A 122 -6.41 -0.38 -3.17
N GLY A 123 -7.72 -0.44 -2.95
CA GLY A 123 -8.48 -1.68 -3.05
C GLY A 123 -9.87 -1.60 -2.43
N GLY A 124 -10.47 -2.77 -2.21
CA GLY A 124 -11.80 -2.91 -1.61
C GLY A 124 -11.79 -3.22 -0.10
N ASP A 125 -12.93 -3.65 0.43
CA ASP A 125 -13.14 -3.87 1.87
C ASP A 125 -12.12 -4.82 2.51
N GLY A 126 -11.87 -5.97 1.87
CA GLY A 126 -10.86 -6.93 2.34
C GLY A 126 -9.45 -6.34 2.43
N SER A 127 -9.12 -5.41 1.53
CA SER A 127 -7.83 -4.69 1.54
C SER A 127 -7.76 -3.71 2.71
N PHE A 128 -8.87 -3.02 3.00
CA PHE A 128 -8.96 -2.07 4.11
C PHE A 128 -8.90 -2.77 5.47
N ARG A 129 -9.52 -3.94 5.63
CA ARG A 129 -9.33 -4.79 6.83
C ARG A 129 -7.86 -5.14 7.07
N GLY A 130 -7.11 -5.39 6.00
CA GLY A 130 -5.66 -5.61 6.08
C GLY A 130 -4.90 -4.37 6.57
N ALA A 131 -5.26 -3.19 6.06
CA ALA A 131 -4.69 -1.91 6.48
C ALA A 131 -5.03 -1.59 7.95
N GLU A 132 -6.29 -1.81 8.34
CA GLU A 132 -6.79 -1.65 9.70
C GLU A 132 -6.07 -2.58 10.68
N ALA A 133 -5.84 -3.85 10.31
CA ALA A 133 -5.11 -4.79 11.14
C ALA A 133 -3.67 -4.31 11.41
N LEU A 134 -2.98 -3.75 10.41
CA LEU A 134 -1.65 -3.15 10.61
C LEU A 134 -1.70 -1.97 11.57
N HIS A 135 -2.71 -1.10 11.43
CA HIS A 135 -2.88 0.05 12.30
C HIS A 135 -3.18 -0.38 13.74
N ARG A 136 -4.19 -1.23 13.95
CA ARG A 136 -4.62 -1.68 15.29
C ARG A 136 -3.51 -2.42 16.05
N GLU A 137 -2.73 -3.25 15.37
CA GLU A 137 -1.71 -4.10 16.02
C GLU A 137 -0.38 -3.39 16.24
N PHE A 138 0.00 -2.48 15.34
CA PHE A 138 1.34 -1.90 15.32
C PHE A 138 1.38 -0.38 15.39
N ASP A 139 0.22 0.28 15.48
CA ASP A 139 0.06 1.73 15.36
C ASP A 139 0.72 2.26 14.07
N PHE A 140 0.68 1.45 13.00
CA PHE A 140 1.29 1.81 11.73
C PHE A 140 0.35 2.71 10.91
N PRO A 141 0.80 3.87 10.41
CA PRO A 141 -0.04 4.76 9.63
C PRO A 141 -0.45 4.14 8.29
N CYS A 142 -1.76 4.04 8.08
CA CYS A 142 -2.35 3.51 6.86
C CYS A 142 -3.43 4.47 6.32
N VAL A 143 -3.54 4.57 5.00
CA VAL A 143 -4.65 5.26 4.31
C VAL A 143 -5.25 4.32 3.28
N GLY A 144 -6.57 4.19 3.26
CA GLY A 144 -7.32 3.44 2.25
C GLY A 144 -7.78 4.35 1.12
N VAL A 145 -7.67 3.87 -0.13
CA VAL A 145 -8.26 4.49 -1.32
C VAL A 145 -9.23 3.50 -1.95
N PRO A 146 -10.55 3.80 -1.97
CA PRO A 146 -11.55 2.82 -2.39
C PRO A 146 -11.46 2.57 -3.89
N ALA A 147 -11.15 1.34 -4.25
CA ALA A 147 -11.06 0.88 -5.63
C ALA A 147 -11.71 -0.50 -5.75
N THR A 148 -12.89 -0.52 -6.35
CA THR A 148 -13.73 -1.70 -6.58
C THR A 148 -14.71 -1.39 -7.71
N ILE A 149 -15.09 -2.41 -8.48
CA ILE A 149 -16.13 -2.30 -9.50
C ILE A 149 -17.54 -2.45 -8.92
N ASP A 150 -17.67 -2.89 -7.66
CA ASP A 150 -18.95 -3.21 -7.02
C ASP A 150 -19.59 -1.99 -6.33
N ASN A 151 -18.83 -0.92 -6.12
CA ASN A 151 -19.22 0.29 -5.38
C ASN A 151 -19.82 0.02 -4.00
N ASP A 152 -19.25 -0.94 -3.28
CA ASP A 152 -19.74 -1.47 -2.02
C ASP A 152 -18.96 -0.97 -0.79
N ILE A 153 -18.17 0.10 -0.94
CA ILE A 153 -17.40 0.69 0.15
C ILE A 153 -18.23 1.74 0.87
N ALA A 154 -18.61 1.45 2.12
CA ALA A 154 -19.31 2.40 2.97
C ALA A 154 -18.50 3.68 3.17
N GLY A 155 -19.17 4.84 3.07
CA GLY A 155 -18.57 6.16 3.28
C GLY A 155 -18.04 6.86 2.02
N THR A 156 -18.21 6.25 0.84
CA THR A 156 -18.02 6.93 -0.45
C THR A 156 -19.23 6.69 -1.34
N ASP A 157 -19.63 7.69 -2.13
CA ASP A 157 -20.70 7.53 -3.14
C ASP A 157 -20.20 6.73 -4.36
N TYR A 158 -18.91 6.88 -4.68
CA TYR A 158 -18.25 6.26 -5.83
C TYR A 158 -16.87 5.73 -5.46
N ALA A 159 -16.65 4.44 -5.73
CA ALA A 159 -15.33 3.81 -5.71
C ALA A 159 -14.64 3.90 -7.07
N ILE A 160 -13.30 3.96 -7.07
CA ILE A 160 -12.51 3.93 -8.31
C ILE A 160 -12.79 2.63 -9.05
N GLY A 161 -13.21 2.75 -10.31
CA GLY A 161 -13.47 1.64 -11.22
C GLY A 161 -14.94 1.30 -11.44
N PHE A 162 -15.84 1.71 -10.53
CA PHE A 162 -17.28 1.46 -10.67
C PHE A 162 -17.86 2.06 -11.95
N ASP A 163 -17.66 3.36 -12.18
CA ASP A 163 -18.22 4.06 -13.35
C ASP A 163 -17.74 3.43 -14.68
N THR A 164 -16.45 3.08 -14.76
CA THR A 164 -15.92 2.40 -15.95
C THR A 164 -16.53 1.02 -16.13
N ALA A 165 -16.72 0.26 -15.06
CA ALA A 165 -17.37 -1.06 -15.12
C ALA A 165 -18.83 -0.95 -15.57
N LEU A 166 -19.58 0.02 -15.04
CA LEU A 166 -20.96 0.30 -15.43
C LEU A 166 -21.05 0.65 -16.92
N ASN A 167 -20.24 1.57 -17.41
CA ASN A 167 -20.24 1.95 -18.82
C ASN A 167 -19.80 0.81 -19.75
N THR A 168 -18.90 -0.06 -19.28
CA THR A 168 -18.52 -1.28 -20.02
C THR A 168 -19.70 -2.25 -20.13
N ALA A 169 -20.46 -2.42 -19.05
CA ALA A 169 -21.65 -3.26 -19.05
C ALA A 169 -22.75 -2.70 -19.96
N LEU A 170 -23.01 -1.38 -19.90
CA LEU A 170 -23.95 -0.69 -20.78
C LEU A 170 -23.59 -0.92 -22.25
N GLY A 171 -22.33 -0.65 -22.63
CA GLY A 171 -21.88 -0.86 -24.01
C GLY A 171 -21.84 -2.32 -24.49
N ALA A 172 -22.00 -3.29 -23.58
CA ALA A 172 -22.15 -4.71 -23.93
C ALA A 172 -23.62 -5.15 -24.04
N VAL A 173 -24.54 -4.38 -23.44
CA VAL A 173 -25.99 -4.60 -23.50
C VAL A 173 -26.62 -3.87 -24.68
N ASP A 174 -26.11 -2.67 -25.00
CA ASP A 174 -26.46 -1.90 -26.20
C ASP A 174 -26.15 -2.67 -27.50
#